data_AF-A0AAV5BV72-F1
#
_entry.id   AF-A0AAV5BV72-F1
#
_cell.length_a   1.000
_cell.length_b   1.000
_cell.length_c   1.000
_cell.angle_alpha   90.00
_cell.angle_beta   90.00
_cell.angle_gamma   90.00
#
_symmetry.space_group_name_H-M   'P 1'
#
loop_
_entity.id
_entity.type
_entity.pdbx_description
1 polymer ?
#
loop_
_entity_poly.entity_id
_entity_poly.type
_entity_poly.pdbx_seq_one_letter_code
_entity_poly.pdbx_strand_id
1 'polypeptide(L)'
;MAATPPSSRDPSPQPRRPSSSAAAAGAATKRGGLLLGRYELGRLLGHGTFAKVYHARHADTGESVAIKVLDKEKALRHGLVPHIKREIAILRRVRHPNIVRLFEVMATRSKIYFVMELVRGGELFARVAKGRLKEDTARRYFQQLVSAVGFCHARGVFHRDLKPENLLVDERGDLKVSDFGLSAVADQSHTDGLLHTFCGTPSYVAPEVLARRGYDGAKADIWSCGIILFVLMAGYLPFHDQNLMAMYRKIYRGEFRCPRWFSKDLTGLLNRLLDTNPETRITIAEIKESRWFQKGYRPVRFYVEDDQVHSLADGENEVPEGEPSEPPSPVPPPQQEDDGEDSGWESDSSVASCPATLSTEERRRPAGSLTRPVSLNAFDIISFSKGFNLSGLFEEKGNEVRFVSAHPMQTIITKLEEIAKVKRFSVRRKDWRVSIEGTRESQKGLLTIGAEIFELTPSLVVVEVKKKAGDKEEYEEFCEKELKPGMQHLVHHTPSVPDIPSDSE
;
A
#
# COMPACT_ATOMS: atom_id res chain seq x y z
N MET A 1 -19.90 -38.33 91.70
CA MET A 1 -18.67 -39.05 91.27
C MET A 1 -18.87 -39.36 89.79
N ALA A 2 -18.25 -38.70 88.80
CA ALA A 2 -16.82 -38.42 88.52
C ALA A 2 -16.19 -39.48 87.58
N ALA A 3 -15.36 -39.17 86.55
CA ALA A 3 -15.08 -37.88 85.88
C ALA A 3 -14.32 -38.04 84.52
N THR A 4 -14.71 -37.22 83.52
CA THR A 4 -13.94 -36.63 82.37
C THR A 4 -13.25 -37.46 81.22
N PRO A 5 -13.20 -36.93 79.96
CA PRO A 5 -12.57 -37.50 78.72
C PRO A 5 -11.30 -36.66 78.29
N PRO A 6 -10.82 -36.47 77.00
CA PRO A 6 -11.19 -36.98 75.64
C PRO A 6 -10.02 -37.28 74.63
N SER A 7 -10.37 -37.41 73.31
CA SER A 7 -9.60 -37.04 72.08
C SER A 7 -8.61 -38.02 71.39
N SER A 8 -8.32 -37.93 70.06
CA SER A 8 -9.12 -37.45 68.89
C SER A 8 -8.49 -37.72 67.48
N ARG A 9 -9.36 -38.00 66.48
CA ARG A 9 -9.26 -37.83 64.99
C ARG A 9 -8.30 -38.68 64.12
N ASP A 10 -8.77 -38.96 62.89
CA ASP A 10 -8.23 -39.85 61.84
C ASP A 10 -8.76 -39.41 60.43
N PRO A 11 -8.11 -39.68 59.27
CA PRO A 11 -8.56 -39.26 57.92
C PRO A 11 -9.17 -40.40 57.06
N SER A 12 -9.72 -40.09 55.86
CA SER A 12 -10.37 -41.10 54.98
C SER A 12 -10.39 -40.72 53.47
N PRO A 13 -10.65 -41.67 52.53
CA PRO A 13 -10.14 -41.60 51.15
C PRO A 13 -11.17 -41.42 49.99
N GLN A 14 -10.70 -41.60 48.75
CA GLN A 14 -11.40 -41.40 47.46
C GLN A 14 -12.52 -42.42 47.12
N PRO A 15 -13.45 -42.05 46.21
CA PRO A 15 -14.16 -43.01 45.36
C PRO A 15 -14.02 -42.73 43.83
N ARG A 16 -14.42 -43.70 42.99
CA ARG A 16 -14.51 -43.61 41.52
C ARG A 16 -15.97 -43.55 41.00
N ARG A 17 -16.11 -43.18 39.71
CA ARG A 17 -17.33 -43.11 38.86
C ARG A 17 -18.48 -44.10 39.15
N PRO A 18 -19.72 -43.66 38.90
CA PRO A 18 -20.73 -44.40 38.13
C PRO A 18 -20.91 -43.84 36.69
N SER A 19 -21.79 -44.45 35.89
CA SER A 19 -22.10 -44.06 34.51
C SER A 19 -23.60 -44.12 34.22
N SER A 20 -24.15 -43.12 33.53
CA SER A 20 -25.51 -43.14 32.97
C SER A 20 -25.67 -42.11 31.85
N SER A 21 -26.54 -42.39 30.87
CA SER A 21 -26.88 -41.50 29.74
C SER A 21 -28.20 -40.76 29.96
N ALA A 22 -28.26 -39.45 29.69
CA ALA A 22 -29.52 -38.73 29.49
C ALA A 22 -29.34 -37.43 28.67
N ALA A 23 -30.36 -37.13 27.87
CA ALA A 23 -30.78 -35.82 27.33
C ALA A 23 -29.71 -34.77 26.94
N ALA A 24 -29.61 -34.49 25.64
CA ALA A 24 -28.96 -33.29 25.13
C ALA A 24 -29.80 -32.03 25.43
N ALA A 25 -29.55 -31.39 26.58
CA ALA A 25 -30.03 -30.03 26.83
C ALA A 25 -29.14 -29.03 26.08
N GLY A 26 -29.66 -28.44 24.99
CA GLY A 26 -28.92 -27.49 24.17
C GLY A 26 -28.49 -26.25 24.97
N ALA A 27 -27.19 -26.10 25.21
CA ALA A 27 -26.64 -24.93 25.87
C ALA A 27 -26.83 -23.69 24.97
N ALA A 28 -27.90 -22.93 25.25
CA ALA A 28 -28.25 -21.71 24.51
C ALA A 28 -27.17 -20.65 24.70
N THR A 29 -26.16 -20.68 23.83
CA THR A 29 -25.10 -19.67 23.78
C THR A 29 -25.77 -18.33 23.54
N LYS A 30 -25.49 -17.33 24.40
CA LYS A 30 -26.02 -15.97 24.19
C LYS A 30 -25.58 -15.50 22.80
N ARG A 31 -26.52 -15.40 21.85
CA ARG A 31 -26.27 -14.80 20.53
C ARG A 31 -25.82 -13.36 20.75
N GLY A 32 -24.52 -13.13 20.63
CA GLY A 32 -23.98 -11.77 20.55
C GLY A 32 -24.61 -11.07 19.35
N GLY A 33 -25.00 -9.80 19.51
CA GLY A 33 -25.66 -9.06 18.44
C GLY A 33 -24.79 -9.03 17.18
N LEU A 34 -25.34 -9.47 16.05
CA LEU A 34 -24.64 -9.53 14.77
C LEU A 34 -24.17 -8.12 14.37
N LEU A 35 -22.87 -7.97 14.14
CA LEU A 35 -22.29 -6.74 13.60
C LEU A 35 -22.89 -6.50 12.22
N LEU A 36 -23.67 -5.41 12.11
CA LEU A 36 -24.40 -5.01 10.92
C LEU A 36 -25.25 -6.15 10.31
N GLY A 37 -25.81 -7.01 11.17
CA GLY A 37 -26.67 -8.13 10.76
C GLY A 37 -25.97 -9.31 10.10
N ARG A 38 -24.65 -9.25 9.83
CA ARG A 38 -23.95 -10.24 9.00
C ARG A 38 -22.77 -10.96 9.66
N TYR A 39 -22.20 -10.42 10.75
CA TYR A 39 -21.01 -11.02 11.37
C TYR A 39 -21.14 -11.23 12.89
N GLU A 40 -20.92 -12.46 13.35
CA GLU A 40 -20.72 -12.79 14.77
C GLU A 40 -19.32 -12.34 15.20
N LEU A 41 -19.23 -11.25 15.97
CA LEU A 41 -17.94 -10.72 16.44
C LEU A 41 -17.39 -11.57 17.59
N GLY A 42 -16.19 -12.10 17.43
CA GLY A 42 -15.50 -12.98 18.38
C GLY A 42 -14.38 -12.28 19.16
N ARG A 43 -13.34 -13.06 19.50
CA ARG A 43 -12.20 -12.59 20.30
C ARG A 43 -11.41 -11.47 19.59
N LEU A 44 -10.80 -10.59 20.38
CA LEU A 44 -9.75 -9.69 19.89
C LEU A 44 -8.55 -10.53 19.40
N LEU A 45 -8.00 -10.17 18.25
CA LEU A 45 -6.77 -10.74 17.66
C LEU A 45 -5.57 -9.81 17.83
N GLY A 46 -5.78 -8.50 17.70
CA GLY A 46 -4.72 -7.50 17.81
C GLY A 46 -5.24 -6.09 18.07
N HIS A 47 -4.37 -5.21 18.56
CA HIS A 47 -4.68 -3.82 18.85
C HIS A 47 -3.49 -2.92 18.49
N GLY A 48 -3.72 -1.95 17.59
CA GLY A 48 -2.81 -0.85 17.32
C GLY A 48 -3.41 0.50 17.74
N THR A 49 -2.61 1.56 17.72
CA THR A 49 -2.96 2.91 18.22
C THR A 49 -4.33 3.42 17.75
N PHE A 50 -4.69 3.13 16.49
CA PHE A 50 -5.90 3.65 15.83
C PHE A 50 -6.94 2.57 15.47
N ALA A 51 -6.65 1.28 15.72
CA ALA A 51 -7.49 0.18 15.28
C ALA A 51 -7.49 -1.02 16.25
N LYS A 52 -8.58 -1.80 16.20
CA LYS A 52 -8.68 -3.11 16.88
C LYS A 52 -9.11 -4.17 15.88
N VAL A 53 -8.36 -5.27 15.81
CA VAL A 53 -8.65 -6.39 14.91
C VAL A 53 -9.28 -7.51 15.73
N TYR A 54 -10.45 -7.96 15.31
CA TYR A 54 -11.20 -9.06 15.94
C TYR A 54 -11.28 -10.24 14.98
N HIS A 55 -11.35 -11.44 15.54
CA HIS A 55 -11.94 -12.58 14.87
C HIS A 55 -13.43 -12.34 14.70
N ALA A 56 -14.02 -12.71 13.58
CA ALA A 56 -15.46 -12.81 13.43
C ALA A 56 -15.84 -14.01 12.56
N ARG A 57 -17.12 -14.35 12.57
CA ARG A 57 -17.71 -15.37 11.69
C ARG A 57 -18.81 -14.73 10.84
N HIS A 58 -18.84 -14.97 9.54
CA HIS A 58 -19.99 -14.60 8.71
C HIS A 58 -21.18 -15.46 9.12
N ALA A 59 -22.35 -14.85 9.31
CA ALA A 59 -23.53 -15.52 9.86
C ALA A 59 -24.02 -16.65 8.93
N ASP A 60 -24.18 -16.35 7.64
CA ASP A 60 -24.79 -17.26 6.66
C ASP A 60 -23.83 -18.36 6.18
N THR A 61 -22.62 -18.01 5.73
CA THR A 61 -21.63 -18.99 5.24
C THR A 61 -20.88 -19.72 6.35
N GLY A 62 -20.89 -19.17 7.57
CA GLY A 62 -20.08 -19.67 8.68
C GLY A 62 -18.56 -19.45 8.53
N GLU A 63 -18.10 -18.73 7.50
CA GLU A 63 -16.69 -18.46 7.24
C GLU A 63 -16.05 -17.60 8.35
N SER A 64 -14.77 -17.83 8.66
CA SER A 64 -14.04 -17.08 9.69
C SER A 64 -13.18 -15.98 9.08
N VAL A 65 -13.40 -14.73 9.50
CA VAL A 65 -12.77 -13.52 8.95
C VAL A 65 -12.05 -12.71 10.05
N ALA A 66 -11.17 -11.81 9.63
CA ALA A 66 -10.58 -10.80 10.49
C ALA A 66 -11.28 -9.45 10.25
N ILE A 67 -11.84 -8.83 11.29
CA ILE A 67 -12.48 -7.51 11.19
C ILE A 67 -11.61 -6.46 11.88
N LYS A 68 -10.97 -5.61 11.08
CA LYS A 68 -10.20 -4.44 11.54
C LYS A 68 -11.15 -3.26 11.70
N VAL A 69 -11.32 -2.81 12.94
CA VAL A 69 -12.27 -1.78 13.37
C VAL A 69 -11.54 -0.47 13.64
N LEU A 70 -11.96 0.59 12.95
CA LEU A 70 -11.46 1.95 13.10
C LEU A 70 -12.56 2.89 13.59
N ASP A 71 -12.16 3.93 14.30
CA ASP A 71 -13.04 4.97 14.85
C ASP A 71 -12.99 6.21 13.96
N LYS A 72 -14.15 6.69 13.47
CA LYS A 72 -14.23 7.80 12.53
C LYS A 72 -13.82 9.14 13.14
N GLU A 73 -14.14 9.37 14.41
CA GLU A 73 -13.83 10.62 15.09
C GLU A 73 -12.33 10.72 15.34
N LYS A 74 -11.70 9.63 15.80
CA LYS A 74 -10.24 9.54 15.91
C LYS A 74 -9.57 9.66 14.55
N ALA A 75 -10.10 9.02 13.52
CA ALA A 75 -9.56 9.11 12.17
C ALA A 75 -9.60 10.55 11.61
N LEU A 76 -10.66 11.31 11.88
CA LEU A 76 -10.74 12.73 11.53
C LEU A 76 -9.74 13.56 12.35
N ARG A 77 -9.76 13.41 13.68
CA ARG A 77 -8.93 14.17 14.64
C ARG A 77 -7.42 13.97 14.42
N HIS A 78 -7.00 12.80 13.94
CA HIS A 78 -5.60 12.47 13.65
C HIS A 78 -5.27 12.50 12.14
N GLY A 79 -6.13 13.09 11.29
CA GLY A 79 -5.85 13.26 9.86
C GLY A 79 -5.76 11.97 9.03
N LEU A 80 -6.22 10.83 9.57
CA LEU A 80 -6.09 9.51 8.95
C LEU A 80 -7.08 9.25 7.81
N VAL A 81 -8.08 10.12 7.61
CA VAL A 81 -9.14 9.98 6.58
C VAL A 81 -8.58 9.69 5.17
N PRO A 82 -7.55 10.40 4.65
CA PRO A 82 -6.98 10.10 3.33
C PRO A 82 -6.24 8.77 3.29
N HIS A 83 -5.65 8.34 4.42
CA HIS A 83 -4.92 7.08 4.54
C HIS A 83 -5.89 5.90 4.50
N ILE A 84 -7.00 5.99 5.25
CA ILE A 84 -8.07 4.99 5.24
C ILE A 84 -8.72 4.88 3.84
N LYS A 85 -8.99 6.02 3.18
CA LYS A 85 -9.48 6.03 1.79
C LYS A 85 -8.49 5.35 0.83
N ARG A 86 -7.18 5.58 1.01
CA ARG A 86 -6.11 4.96 0.23
C ARG A 86 -6.00 3.44 0.49
N GLU A 87 -6.04 3.00 1.75
CA GLU A 87 -6.00 1.58 2.13
C GLU A 87 -7.11 0.79 1.44
N ILE A 88 -8.34 1.32 1.46
CA ILE A 88 -9.51 0.73 0.79
C ILE A 88 -9.32 0.69 -0.73
N ALA A 89 -8.80 1.76 -1.32
CA ALA A 89 -8.56 1.85 -2.76
C ALA A 89 -7.45 0.89 -3.25
N ILE A 90 -6.44 0.61 -2.41
CA ILE A 90 -5.39 -0.38 -2.65
C ILE A 90 -5.95 -1.79 -2.51
N LEU A 91 -6.46 -2.15 -1.33
CA LEU A 91 -6.83 -3.53 -1.00
C LEU A 91 -8.03 -4.05 -1.81
N ARG A 92 -8.88 -3.18 -2.36
CA ARG A 92 -9.92 -3.57 -3.34
C ARG A 92 -9.37 -3.99 -4.71
N ARG A 93 -8.11 -3.68 -5.04
CA ARG A 93 -7.49 -3.91 -6.36
C ARG A 93 -6.25 -4.80 -6.31
N VAL A 94 -5.61 -4.90 -5.16
CA VAL A 94 -4.47 -5.78 -4.92
C VAL A 94 -4.97 -7.18 -4.56
N ARG A 95 -4.82 -8.12 -5.49
CA ARG A 95 -5.03 -9.57 -5.27
C ARG A 95 -3.75 -10.31 -5.62
N HIS A 96 -3.16 -10.97 -4.63
CA HIS A 96 -1.91 -11.72 -4.75
C HIS A 96 -1.92 -12.76 -3.62
N PRO A 97 -1.48 -14.01 -3.83
CA PRO A 97 -1.61 -15.06 -2.82
C PRO A 97 -0.88 -14.73 -1.52
N ASN A 98 0.23 -13.97 -1.57
CA ASN A 98 0.98 -13.53 -0.38
C ASN A 98 0.55 -12.15 0.18
N ILE A 99 -0.65 -11.66 -0.13
CA ILE A 99 -1.22 -10.43 0.44
C ILE A 99 -2.57 -10.79 1.10
N VAL A 100 -2.87 -10.17 2.25
CA VAL A 100 -4.15 -10.33 2.95
C VAL A 100 -5.28 -9.74 2.08
N ARG A 101 -6.24 -10.57 1.67
CA ARG A 101 -7.41 -10.12 0.91
C ARG A 101 -8.36 -9.28 1.78
N LEU A 102 -8.81 -8.14 1.25
CA LEU A 102 -9.99 -7.43 1.73
C LEU A 102 -11.22 -8.00 1.03
N PHE A 103 -12.20 -8.48 1.79
CA PHE A 103 -13.48 -8.95 1.27
C PHE A 103 -14.45 -7.78 1.09
N GLU A 104 -14.69 -7.00 2.15
CA GLU A 104 -15.57 -5.83 2.09
C GLU A 104 -15.20 -4.74 3.11
N VAL A 105 -15.84 -3.57 2.95
CA VAL A 105 -15.75 -2.46 3.91
C VAL A 105 -17.16 -2.06 4.31
N MET A 106 -17.44 -2.10 5.61
CA MET A 106 -18.70 -1.64 6.20
C MET A 106 -18.47 -0.38 7.05
N ALA A 107 -19.54 0.34 7.37
CA ALA A 107 -19.47 1.47 8.30
C ALA A 107 -20.77 1.66 9.12
N THR A 108 -20.62 2.27 10.28
CA THR A 108 -21.70 2.90 11.05
C THR A 108 -21.46 4.41 11.10
N ARG A 109 -22.35 5.17 11.77
CA ARG A 109 -22.14 6.62 12.01
C ARG A 109 -20.78 6.94 12.66
N SER A 110 -20.27 6.07 13.54
CA SER A 110 -19.04 6.31 14.32
C SER A 110 -17.83 5.44 13.96
N LYS A 111 -18.00 4.35 13.19
CA LYS A 111 -16.91 3.37 12.94
C LYS A 111 -16.85 2.89 11.50
N ILE A 112 -15.68 2.40 11.11
CA ILE A 112 -15.40 1.73 9.83
C ILE A 112 -14.86 0.33 10.13
N TYR A 113 -15.26 -0.65 9.33
CA TYR A 113 -14.96 -2.07 9.51
C TYR A 113 -14.41 -2.61 8.20
N PHE A 114 -13.15 -3.05 8.21
CA PHE A 114 -12.52 -3.75 7.11
C PHE A 114 -12.68 -5.24 7.38
N VAL A 115 -13.40 -5.97 6.52
CA VAL A 115 -13.55 -7.42 6.62
C VAL A 115 -12.51 -8.08 5.73
N MET A 116 -11.61 -8.84 6.32
CA MET A 116 -10.38 -9.32 5.68
C MET A 116 -10.19 -10.82 5.90
N GLU A 117 -9.32 -11.41 5.08
CA GLU A 117 -8.82 -12.77 5.23
C GLU A 117 -8.25 -13.02 6.63
N LEU A 118 -8.69 -14.10 7.28
CA LEU A 118 -8.18 -14.51 8.59
C LEU A 118 -6.90 -15.35 8.43
N VAL A 119 -5.75 -14.72 8.59
CA VAL A 119 -4.45 -15.43 8.61
C VAL A 119 -4.22 -16.06 9.99
N ARG A 120 -4.17 -17.40 10.03
CA ARG A 120 -4.26 -18.18 11.29
C ARG A 120 -2.92 -18.61 11.90
N GLY A 121 -1.83 -18.69 11.13
CA GLY A 121 -0.52 -19.15 11.57
C GLY A 121 0.33 -18.10 12.32
N GLY A 122 -0.24 -16.92 12.60
CA GLY A 122 0.36 -15.84 13.38
C GLY A 122 1.43 -15.03 12.64
N GLU A 123 2.11 -14.16 13.38
CA GLU A 123 3.26 -13.38 12.88
C GLU A 123 4.44 -14.28 12.52
N LEU A 124 5.10 -13.98 11.40
CA LEU A 124 6.31 -14.67 10.96
C LEU A 124 7.42 -14.60 12.02
N PHE A 125 7.53 -13.49 12.73
CA PHE A 125 8.59 -13.25 13.70
C PHE A 125 8.39 -13.99 15.02
N ALA A 126 7.18 -14.47 15.33
CA ALA A 126 6.97 -15.45 16.40
C ALA A 126 7.67 -16.80 16.13
N ARG A 127 8.05 -17.08 14.87
CA ARG A 127 8.92 -18.21 14.51
C ARG A 127 10.40 -17.87 14.74
N VAL A 128 10.81 -16.63 14.47
CA VAL A 128 12.18 -16.11 14.69
C VAL A 128 12.53 -15.93 16.17
N ALA A 129 11.52 -15.68 17.02
CA ALA A 129 11.68 -15.63 18.48
C ALA A 129 12.19 -16.94 19.10
N LYS A 130 12.15 -18.06 18.36
CA LYS A 130 12.71 -19.37 18.75
C LYS A 130 14.14 -19.59 18.23
N GLY A 131 14.73 -18.58 17.58
CA GLY A 131 16.03 -18.63 16.92
C GLY A 131 15.95 -18.29 15.42
N ARG A 132 17.10 -18.01 14.81
CA ARG A 132 17.22 -17.73 13.37
C ARG A 132 16.64 -18.86 12.51
N LEU A 133 16.13 -18.51 11.32
CA LEU A 133 15.67 -19.49 10.35
C LEU A 133 16.84 -20.21 9.65
N LYS A 134 16.54 -21.34 9.00
CA LYS A 134 17.41 -21.95 7.98
C LYS A 134 17.37 -21.10 6.71
N GLU A 135 18.47 -21.09 5.96
CA GLU A 135 18.63 -20.18 4.81
C GLU A 135 17.56 -20.40 3.74
N ASP A 136 17.19 -21.65 3.45
CA ASP A 136 16.17 -21.99 2.45
C ASP A 136 14.75 -21.59 2.91
N THR A 137 14.49 -21.68 4.22
CA THR A 137 13.22 -21.23 4.82
C THR A 137 13.11 -19.70 4.76
N ALA A 138 14.17 -18.97 5.11
CA ALA A 138 14.21 -17.52 4.99
C ALA A 138 14.09 -17.07 3.52
N ARG A 139 14.76 -17.78 2.59
CA ARG A 139 14.66 -17.52 1.15
C ARG A 139 13.24 -17.70 0.63
N ARG A 140 12.53 -18.76 1.03
CA ARG A 140 11.12 -18.99 0.67
C ARG A 140 10.22 -17.83 1.09
N TYR A 141 10.35 -17.35 2.33
CA TYR A 141 9.59 -16.18 2.80
C TYR A 141 10.02 -14.89 2.07
N PHE A 142 11.30 -14.70 1.79
CA PHE A 142 11.80 -13.53 1.06
C PHE A 142 11.35 -13.52 -0.41
N GLN A 143 11.31 -14.68 -1.07
CA GLN A 143 10.73 -14.83 -2.42
C GLN A 143 9.26 -14.43 -2.46
N GLN A 144 8.48 -14.86 -1.45
CA GLN A 144 7.07 -14.48 -1.31
C GLN A 144 6.89 -12.96 -1.01
N LEU A 145 7.76 -12.39 -0.16
CA LEU A 145 7.78 -10.95 0.13
C LEU A 145 8.07 -10.12 -1.12
N VAL A 146 9.14 -10.44 -1.86
CA VAL A 146 9.53 -9.75 -3.10
C VAL A 146 8.49 -9.95 -4.21
N SER A 147 7.76 -11.07 -4.22
CA SER A 147 6.61 -11.27 -5.11
C SER A 147 5.48 -10.30 -4.77
N ALA A 148 5.06 -10.22 -3.51
CA ALA A 148 4.01 -9.32 -3.04
C ALA A 148 4.37 -7.83 -3.23
N VAL A 149 5.56 -7.43 -2.81
CA VAL A 149 6.07 -6.05 -2.94
C VAL A 149 6.21 -5.67 -4.41
N GLY A 150 6.79 -6.53 -5.24
CA GLY A 150 6.91 -6.30 -6.68
C GLY A 150 5.55 -6.20 -7.40
N PHE A 151 4.56 -6.99 -7.01
CA PHE A 151 3.20 -6.93 -7.54
C PHE A 151 2.51 -5.59 -7.25
N CYS A 152 2.77 -5.01 -6.07
CA CYS A 152 2.29 -3.69 -5.67
C CYS A 152 3.08 -2.56 -6.34
N HIS A 153 4.41 -2.64 -6.40
CA HIS A 153 5.26 -1.64 -7.08
C HIS A 153 4.90 -1.49 -8.57
N ALA A 154 4.63 -2.60 -9.26
CA ALA A 154 4.14 -2.62 -10.64
C ALA A 154 2.74 -1.96 -10.83
N ARG A 155 2.08 -1.57 -9.74
CA ARG A 155 0.79 -0.86 -9.69
C ARG A 155 0.91 0.50 -8.99
N GLY A 156 2.12 1.04 -8.83
CA GLY A 156 2.35 2.32 -8.11
C GLY A 156 1.96 2.28 -6.63
N VAL A 157 1.77 1.08 -6.05
CA VAL A 157 1.43 0.88 -4.65
C VAL A 157 2.72 0.59 -3.88
N PHE A 158 3.06 1.46 -2.93
CA PHE A 158 4.22 1.31 -2.05
C PHE A 158 3.72 1.10 -0.62
N HIS A 159 4.29 0.16 0.11
CA HIS A 159 3.83 -0.19 1.46
C HIS A 159 4.30 0.83 2.49
N ARG A 160 5.57 1.28 2.43
CA ARG A 160 6.20 2.34 3.25
C ARG A 160 6.20 2.12 4.77
N ASP A 161 5.78 0.93 5.23
CA ASP A 161 5.75 0.50 6.64
C ASP A 161 5.96 -1.03 6.72
N LEU A 162 6.89 -1.58 5.93
CA LEU A 162 7.23 -3.00 5.95
C LEU A 162 8.06 -3.34 7.20
N LYS A 163 7.48 -4.17 8.08
CA LYS A 163 8.03 -4.52 9.40
C LYS A 163 7.49 -5.89 9.86
N PRO A 164 8.11 -6.54 10.87
CA PRO A 164 7.70 -7.83 11.41
C PRO A 164 6.21 -8.03 11.64
N GLU A 165 5.57 -7.01 12.23
CA GLU A 165 4.19 -7.00 12.69
C GLU A 165 3.18 -7.05 11.54
N ASN A 166 3.61 -6.62 10.34
CA ASN A 166 2.81 -6.61 9.12
C ASN A 166 3.05 -7.88 8.25
N LEU A 167 3.81 -8.86 8.76
CA LEU A 167 4.15 -10.11 8.07
C LEU A 167 3.58 -11.33 8.82
N LEU A 168 2.44 -11.81 8.34
CA LEU A 168 1.74 -12.97 8.89
C LEU A 168 2.08 -14.25 8.09
N VAL A 169 1.73 -15.42 8.63
CA VAL A 169 1.89 -16.72 7.97
C VAL A 169 0.58 -17.51 8.03
N ASP A 170 0.16 -18.10 6.91
CA ASP A 170 -1.06 -18.92 6.82
C ASP A 170 -0.90 -20.34 7.43
N GLU A 171 -1.95 -21.15 7.35
CA GLU A 171 -1.93 -22.55 7.84
C GLU A 171 -1.03 -23.48 7.00
N ARG A 172 -0.79 -23.12 5.73
CA ARG A 172 0.09 -23.86 4.80
C ARG A 172 1.57 -23.46 4.95
N GLY A 173 1.87 -22.42 5.73
CA GLY A 173 3.22 -21.92 5.96
C GLY A 173 3.67 -20.83 4.98
N ASP A 174 2.77 -20.20 4.23
CA ASP A 174 3.04 -19.11 3.30
C ASP A 174 2.89 -17.72 3.93
N LEU A 175 3.74 -16.79 3.48
CA LEU A 175 3.69 -15.39 3.87
C LEU A 175 2.37 -14.72 3.45
N LYS A 176 1.84 -13.87 4.31
CA LYS A 176 0.75 -12.92 4.04
C LYS A 176 1.14 -11.53 4.54
N VAL A 177 1.35 -10.58 3.64
CA VAL A 177 1.60 -9.17 3.97
C VAL A 177 0.27 -8.48 4.30
N SER A 178 0.20 -7.76 5.41
CA SER A 178 -0.98 -7.00 5.86
C SER A 178 -0.75 -5.48 5.89
N ASP A 179 -1.79 -4.73 6.25
CA ASP A 179 -1.73 -3.33 6.72
C ASP A 179 -1.05 -2.30 5.78
N PHE A 180 -1.39 -2.36 4.48
CA PHE A 180 -1.02 -1.41 3.42
C PHE A 180 -1.58 0.03 3.58
N GLY A 181 -1.84 0.50 4.81
CA GLY A 181 -2.85 1.54 5.06
C GLY A 181 -2.48 2.72 5.95
N LEU A 182 -1.53 2.61 6.89
CA LEU A 182 -1.18 3.69 7.82
C LEU A 182 0.07 4.48 7.39
N SER A 183 0.53 4.25 6.17
CA SER A 183 1.90 4.49 5.75
C SER A 183 2.19 5.92 5.24
N ALA A 184 1.94 6.92 6.11
CA ALA A 184 2.64 8.22 6.12
C ALA A 184 2.24 9.12 7.33
N VAL A 185 1.86 8.57 8.49
CA VAL A 185 1.56 9.38 9.71
C VAL A 185 2.85 9.83 10.43
N ALA A 186 3.85 10.26 9.66
CA ALA A 186 5.16 10.71 10.16
C ALA A 186 5.39 12.22 9.96
N ASP A 187 4.50 12.90 9.22
CA ASP A 187 4.87 14.10 8.45
C ASP A 187 3.86 15.26 8.55
N GLN A 188 2.88 15.20 9.45
CA GLN A 188 1.92 16.30 9.66
C GLN A 188 1.69 16.61 11.16
N SER A 189 1.99 17.86 11.52
CA SER A 189 1.66 18.54 12.78
C SER A 189 2.37 18.09 14.07
N HIS A 190 3.66 18.41 14.18
CA HIS A 190 4.16 19.15 15.34
C HIS A 190 5.00 20.33 14.85
N THR A 191 4.65 21.55 15.28
CA THR A 191 5.22 22.83 14.79
C THR A 191 6.61 23.15 15.35
N ASP A 192 7.06 22.41 16.36
CA ASP A 192 7.97 22.96 17.37
C ASP A 192 9.45 22.61 17.12
N GLY A 193 9.76 22.02 15.97
CA GLY A 193 11.13 21.68 15.52
C GLY A 193 11.85 20.57 16.30
N LEU A 194 11.38 20.24 17.51
CA LEU A 194 11.97 19.23 18.38
C LEU A 194 11.68 17.80 17.89
N LEU A 195 12.72 16.95 17.94
CA LEU A 195 12.66 15.53 17.57
C LEU A 195 12.02 14.65 18.65
N HIS A 196 10.86 15.05 19.16
CA HIS A 196 10.18 14.28 20.21
C HIS A 196 9.45 13.04 19.66
N THR A 197 10.07 11.89 19.94
CA THR A 197 9.40 10.63 20.23
C THR A 197 8.58 10.03 19.08
N PHE A 198 9.27 9.38 18.14
CA PHE A 198 8.68 8.17 17.53
C PHE A 198 8.38 7.17 18.65
N CYS A 199 7.12 6.73 18.77
CA CYS A 199 6.67 5.77 19.79
C CYS A 199 7.06 4.31 19.46
N GLY A 200 8.29 4.11 18.99
CA GLY A 200 8.87 2.83 18.57
C GLY A 200 10.24 3.05 17.95
N THR A 201 11.13 2.06 18.04
CA THR A 201 12.46 2.15 17.43
C THR A 201 12.34 2.04 15.90
N PRO A 202 12.82 3.01 15.10
CA PRO A 202 12.63 3.02 13.64
C PRO A 202 13.59 2.07 12.90
N SER A 203 13.79 0.87 13.43
CA SER A 203 14.85 -0.07 13.02
C SER A 203 14.70 -0.68 11.62
N TYR A 204 13.50 -0.56 11.03
CA TYR A 204 13.17 -1.04 9.68
C TYR A 204 13.18 0.09 8.63
N VAL A 205 13.29 1.35 9.07
CA VAL A 205 13.09 2.55 8.25
C VAL A 205 14.37 2.90 7.46
N ALA A 206 14.21 3.34 6.22
CA ALA A 206 15.32 3.72 5.33
C ALA A 206 15.93 5.10 5.69
N PRO A 207 17.23 5.33 5.41
CA PRO A 207 17.92 6.58 5.77
C PRO A 207 17.25 7.83 5.21
N GLU A 208 16.76 7.78 3.95
CA GLU A 208 16.08 8.90 3.30
C GLU A 208 14.72 9.23 3.93
N VAL A 209 14.04 8.25 4.52
CA VAL A 209 12.75 8.45 5.23
C VAL A 209 13.01 9.12 6.59
N LEU A 210 14.09 8.74 7.29
CA LEU A 210 14.52 9.40 8.53
C LEU A 210 14.91 10.87 8.33
N ALA A 211 15.37 11.23 7.12
CA ALA A 211 15.75 12.59 6.77
C ALA A 211 14.58 13.57 6.57
N ARG A 212 13.32 13.10 6.65
CA ARG A 212 12.07 13.89 6.50
C ARG A 212 12.07 14.79 5.26
N ARG A 213 12.41 14.19 4.12
CA ARG A 213 12.26 14.77 2.77
C ARG A 213 11.40 13.82 1.93
N GLY A 214 10.84 14.30 0.83
CA GLY A 214 10.16 13.43 -0.14
C GLY A 214 11.11 12.33 -0.63
N TYR A 215 10.64 11.08 -0.62
CA TYR A 215 11.43 9.88 -0.90
C TYR A 215 10.70 8.94 -1.88
N ASP A 216 11.45 8.10 -2.59
CA ASP A 216 10.87 7.01 -3.39
C ASP A 216 10.39 5.87 -2.47
N GLY A 217 9.07 5.61 -2.51
CA GLY A 217 8.45 4.52 -1.77
C GLY A 217 8.95 3.13 -2.17
N ALA A 218 9.35 2.94 -3.44
CA ALA A 218 9.88 1.67 -3.91
C ALA A 218 11.25 1.36 -3.28
N LYS A 219 12.17 2.32 -3.30
CA LYS A 219 13.50 2.17 -2.68
C LYS A 219 13.40 2.02 -1.15
N ALA A 220 12.46 2.70 -0.49
CA ALA A 220 12.22 2.56 0.95
C ALA A 220 11.66 1.17 1.33
N ASP A 221 10.73 0.61 0.54
CA ASP A 221 10.23 -0.76 0.71
C ASP A 221 11.36 -1.80 0.55
N ILE A 222 12.26 -1.60 -0.41
CA ILE A 222 13.38 -2.51 -0.68
C ILE A 222 14.39 -2.53 0.47
N TRP A 223 14.72 -1.36 1.04
CA TRP A 223 15.55 -1.29 2.26
C TRP A 223 14.88 -2.09 3.40
N SER A 224 13.58 -1.86 3.62
CA SER A 224 12.80 -2.55 4.65
C SER A 224 12.83 -4.08 4.47
N CYS A 225 12.71 -4.55 3.22
CA CYS A 225 12.88 -5.96 2.85
C CYS A 225 14.29 -6.49 3.20
N GLY A 226 15.34 -5.67 3.01
CA GLY A 226 16.71 -5.98 3.44
C GLY A 226 16.85 -6.16 4.95
N ILE A 227 16.23 -5.27 5.75
CA ILE A 227 16.21 -5.41 7.21
C ILE A 227 15.49 -6.70 7.61
N ILE A 228 14.32 -6.96 7.03
CA ILE A 228 13.52 -8.18 7.28
C ILE A 228 14.34 -9.45 6.96
N LEU A 229 15.00 -9.50 5.80
CA LEU A 229 15.86 -10.62 5.42
C LEU A 229 17.01 -10.82 6.41
N PHE A 230 17.67 -9.74 6.85
CA PHE A 230 18.73 -9.82 7.85
C PHE A 230 18.21 -10.44 9.16
N VAL A 231 17.08 -9.95 9.71
CA VAL A 231 16.57 -10.46 10.99
C VAL A 231 16.10 -11.92 10.88
N LEU A 232 15.49 -12.33 9.77
CA LEU A 232 15.12 -13.74 9.53
C LEU A 232 16.34 -14.68 9.59
N MET A 233 17.50 -14.21 9.11
CA MET A 233 18.76 -14.97 9.04
C MET A 233 19.66 -14.84 10.27
N ALA A 234 19.59 -13.72 10.99
CA ALA A 234 20.43 -13.40 12.15
C ALA A 234 19.75 -13.68 13.50
N GLY A 235 18.42 -13.49 13.58
CA GLY A 235 17.67 -13.42 14.84
C GLY A 235 17.74 -12.05 15.54
N TYR A 236 18.43 -11.07 14.96
CA TYR A 236 18.60 -9.72 15.51
C TYR A 236 18.72 -8.66 14.40
N LEU A 237 18.61 -7.37 14.75
CA LEU A 237 18.63 -6.23 13.83
C LEU A 237 20.04 -5.91 13.28
N PRO A 238 20.18 -5.54 11.98
CA PRO A 238 21.48 -5.15 11.43
C PRO A 238 22.00 -3.83 12.02
N PHE A 239 21.09 -2.90 12.29
CA PHE A 239 21.37 -1.61 12.90
C PHE A 239 20.71 -1.54 14.28
N HIS A 240 21.51 -1.75 15.33
CA HIS A 240 21.08 -1.62 16.71
C HIS A 240 22.16 -0.97 17.57
N ASP A 241 21.74 -0.18 18.56
CA ASP A 241 22.57 0.43 19.59
C ASP A 241 21.67 0.83 20.78
N GLN A 242 22.26 0.96 21.98
CA GLN A 242 21.57 1.52 23.15
C GLN A 242 21.44 3.04 23.02
N ASN A 243 22.39 3.70 22.36
CA ASN A 243 22.33 5.13 22.07
C ASN A 243 21.68 5.37 20.70
N LEU A 244 20.52 6.03 20.69
CA LEU A 244 19.74 6.27 19.46
C LEU A 244 20.54 7.02 18.38
N MET A 245 21.43 7.94 18.77
CA MET A 245 22.29 8.68 17.82
C MET A 245 23.49 7.84 17.33
N ALA A 246 23.91 6.80 18.04
CA ALA A 246 24.82 5.79 17.52
C ALA A 246 24.10 4.84 16.55
N MET A 247 22.86 4.44 16.84
CA MET A 247 22.02 3.67 15.92
C MET A 247 21.78 4.43 14.60
N TYR A 248 21.38 5.70 14.64
CA TYR A 248 21.22 6.51 13.43
C TYR A 248 22.52 6.68 12.65
N ARG A 249 23.68 6.87 13.32
CA ARG A 249 24.98 6.92 12.62
C ARG A 249 25.32 5.61 11.89
N LYS A 250 24.98 4.44 12.46
CA LYS A 250 25.11 3.15 11.78
C LYS A 250 24.21 3.07 10.54
N ILE A 251 22.95 3.48 10.66
CA ILE A 251 21.97 3.49 9.56
C ILE A 251 22.44 4.39 8.41
N TYR A 252 22.79 5.66 8.68
CA TYR A 252 23.21 6.61 7.64
C TYR A 252 24.53 6.23 6.94
N ARG A 253 25.36 5.39 7.55
CA ARG A 253 26.62 4.91 6.98
C ARG A 253 26.55 3.51 6.36
N GLY A 254 25.44 2.77 6.55
CA GLY A 254 25.36 1.37 6.15
C GLY A 254 26.25 0.42 6.97
N GLU A 255 26.67 0.83 8.17
CA GLU A 255 27.55 0.03 9.04
C GLU A 255 26.77 -1.10 9.76
N PHE A 256 26.63 -2.25 9.10
CA PHE A 256 26.16 -3.50 9.71
C PHE A 256 27.20 -4.62 9.61
N ARG A 257 27.00 -5.73 10.34
CA ARG A 257 27.90 -6.91 10.32
C ARG A 257 27.12 -8.20 10.10
N CYS A 258 27.39 -8.89 9.00
CA CYS A 258 26.86 -10.22 8.73
C CYS A 258 27.48 -11.27 9.68
N PRO A 259 26.67 -12.15 10.28
CA PRO A 259 27.15 -13.33 11.00
C PRO A 259 28.01 -14.27 10.15
N ARG A 260 28.92 -15.03 10.80
CA ARG A 260 29.78 -16.03 10.15
C ARG A 260 29.04 -17.18 9.45
N TRP A 261 27.73 -17.36 9.72
CA TRP A 261 26.89 -18.38 9.10
C TRP A 261 26.09 -17.89 7.89
N PHE A 262 26.29 -16.64 7.44
CA PHE A 262 25.68 -16.15 6.21
C PHE A 262 26.46 -16.65 4.99
N SER A 263 25.77 -17.13 3.95
CA SER A 263 26.41 -17.45 2.68
C SER A 263 26.98 -16.18 2.00
N LYS A 264 27.99 -16.37 1.13
CA LYS A 264 28.57 -15.26 0.36
C LYS A 264 27.51 -14.58 -0.54
N ASP A 265 26.63 -15.37 -1.15
CA ASP A 265 25.53 -14.88 -1.98
C ASP A 265 24.54 -14.02 -1.17
N LEU A 266 24.16 -14.47 0.04
CA LEU A 266 23.30 -13.71 0.96
C LEU A 266 23.95 -12.39 1.37
N THR A 267 25.24 -12.43 1.71
CA THR A 267 26.01 -11.24 2.11
C THR A 267 26.08 -10.22 0.96
N GLY A 268 26.33 -10.69 -0.27
CA GLY A 268 26.32 -9.84 -1.46
C GLY A 268 24.94 -9.22 -1.73
N LEU A 269 23.85 -9.99 -1.59
CA LEU A 269 22.50 -9.47 -1.75
C LEU A 269 22.13 -8.44 -0.67
N LEU A 270 22.45 -8.70 0.61
CA LEU A 270 22.18 -7.78 1.71
C LEU A 270 22.92 -6.45 1.56
N ASN A 271 24.17 -6.47 1.12
CA ASN A 271 24.93 -5.24 0.85
C ASN A 271 24.29 -4.37 -0.24
N ARG A 272 23.59 -4.97 -1.22
CA ARG A 272 22.85 -4.24 -2.26
C ARG A 272 21.45 -3.78 -1.84
N LEU A 273 20.80 -4.52 -0.93
CA LEU A 273 19.50 -4.17 -0.33
C LEU A 273 19.63 -3.02 0.68
N LEU A 274 20.71 -3.00 1.45
CA LEU A 274 21.01 -2.02 2.50
C LEU A 274 22.01 -0.95 2.05
N ASP A 275 22.02 -0.62 0.75
CA ASP A 275 22.68 0.57 0.23
C ASP A 275 21.97 1.82 0.76
N THR A 276 22.73 2.74 1.37
CA THR A 276 22.18 3.97 1.93
C THR A 276 21.83 5.01 0.86
N ASN A 277 22.39 4.90 -0.34
CA ASN A 277 21.98 5.71 -1.49
C ASN A 277 20.76 5.07 -2.17
N PRO A 278 19.56 5.71 -2.15
CA PRO A 278 18.38 5.14 -2.77
C PRO A 278 18.53 4.97 -4.29
N GLU A 279 19.36 5.77 -4.97
CA GLU A 279 19.54 5.67 -6.42
C GLU A 279 20.23 4.36 -6.82
N THR A 280 21.36 4.02 -6.19
CA THR A 280 22.13 2.79 -6.47
C THR A 280 21.59 1.54 -5.77
N ARG A 281 20.70 1.70 -4.77
CA ARG A 281 19.99 0.60 -4.12
C ARG A 281 19.24 -0.26 -5.14
N ILE A 282 19.46 -1.57 -5.03
CA ILE A 282 18.98 -2.62 -5.95
C ILE A 282 17.47 -2.53 -6.22
N THR A 283 17.05 -2.92 -7.43
CA THR A 283 15.64 -2.99 -7.83
C THR A 283 15.01 -4.38 -7.63
N ILE A 284 13.68 -4.47 -7.67
CA ILE A 284 12.95 -5.75 -7.60
C ILE A 284 13.35 -6.73 -8.73
N ALA A 285 13.74 -6.24 -9.91
CA ALA A 285 14.21 -7.08 -11.01
C ALA A 285 15.55 -7.75 -10.67
N GLU A 286 16.55 -6.94 -10.30
CA GLU A 286 17.89 -7.41 -9.95
C GLU A 286 17.91 -8.28 -8.68
N ILE A 287 17.00 -8.06 -7.73
CA ILE A 287 16.80 -8.95 -6.58
C ILE A 287 16.41 -10.35 -7.09
N LYS A 288 15.46 -10.43 -8.03
CA LYS A 288 15.00 -11.70 -8.61
C LYS A 288 16.08 -12.38 -9.45
N GLU A 289 16.96 -11.63 -10.10
CA GLU A 289 18.10 -12.16 -10.85
C GLU A 289 19.25 -12.66 -9.95
N SER A 290 19.29 -12.26 -8.68
CA SER A 290 20.40 -12.61 -7.79
C SER A 290 20.55 -14.11 -7.54
N ARG A 291 21.80 -14.59 -7.53
CA ARG A 291 22.15 -16.01 -7.28
C ARG A 291 21.63 -16.55 -5.95
N TRP A 292 21.42 -15.68 -4.95
CA TRP A 292 20.81 -16.09 -3.69
C TRP A 292 19.31 -16.32 -3.84
N PHE A 293 18.61 -15.45 -4.56
CA PHE A 293 17.16 -15.48 -4.71
C PHE A 293 16.69 -16.64 -5.59
N GLN A 294 17.37 -16.90 -6.72
CA GLN A 294 16.99 -17.94 -7.69
C GLN A 294 17.03 -19.38 -7.15
N LYS A 295 17.76 -19.63 -6.06
CA LYS A 295 17.90 -20.98 -5.47
C LYS A 295 16.56 -21.56 -4.99
N GLY A 296 15.99 -22.44 -5.81
CA GLY A 296 14.67 -23.05 -5.58
C GLY A 296 13.50 -22.08 -5.79
N TYR A 297 13.71 -20.96 -6.50
CA TYR A 297 12.63 -20.03 -6.81
C TYR A 297 11.63 -20.65 -7.79
N ARG A 298 10.35 -20.66 -7.42
CA ARG A 298 9.25 -20.94 -8.34
C ARG A 298 8.47 -19.62 -8.55
N PRO A 299 8.38 -19.09 -9.78
CA PRO A 299 7.57 -17.92 -10.07
C PRO A 299 6.12 -18.14 -9.63
N VAL A 300 5.57 -17.21 -8.84
CA VAL A 300 4.20 -17.32 -8.33
C VAL A 300 3.23 -17.01 -9.47
N ARG A 301 2.90 -18.03 -10.26
CA ARG A 301 1.87 -17.97 -11.30
C ARG A 301 0.50 -18.12 -10.64
N PHE A 302 -0.35 -17.10 -10.79
CA PHE A 302 -1.72 -17.12 -10.30
C PHE A 302 -2.63 -16.32 -11.22
N TYR A 303 -3.92 -16.66 -11.19
CA TYR A 303 -4.98 -15.92 -11.85
C TYR A 303 -6.10 -15.59 -10.85
N VAL A 304 -7.08 -14.82 -11.30
CA VAL A 304 -8.25 -14.40 -10.49
C VAL A 304 -9.51 -14.74 -11.27
N GLU A 305 -10.34 -15.60 -10.68
CA GLU A 305 -11.58 -16.16 -11.24
C GLU A 305 -12.59 -16.24 -10.09
N ASP A 306 -13.87 -15.93 -10.37
CA ASP A 306 -14.97 -15.82 -9.38
C ASP A 306 -14.56 -15.16 -8.05
N ASP A 307 -13.85 -14.05 -8.19
CA ASP A 307 -13.30 -13.22 -7.13
C ASP A 307 -12.18 -13.87 -6.26
N GLN A 308 -11.88 -15.15 -6.45
CA GLN A 308 -10.86 -15.92 -5.74
C GLN A 308 -9.47 -15.82 -6.40
N VAL A 309 -8.42 -16.32 -5.72
CA VAL A 309 -7.03 -16.27 -6.20
C VAL A 309 -6.52 -17.70 -6.39
N HIS A 310 -6.43 -18.12 -7.65
CA HIS A 310 -6.05 -19.48 -8.03
C HIS A 310 -4.56 -19.51 -8.36
N SER A 311 -3.78 -20.28 -7.59
CA SER A 311 -2.36 -20.51 -7.90
C SER A 311 -2.25 -21.65 -8.90
N LEU A 312 -1.54 -21.42 -10.00
CA LEU A 312 -1.18 -22.49 -10.93
C LEU A 312 -0.08 -23.32 -10.28
N ALA A 313 -0.45 -24.47 -9.72
CA ALA A 313 0.51 -25.51 -9.39
C ALA A 313 0.95 -26.19 -10.70
N ASP A 314 2.26 -26.32 -10.91
CA ASP A 314 2.78 -27.14 -12.01
C ASP A 314 2.53 -28.62 -11.69
N GLY A 315 1.36 -29.12 -12.08
CA GLY A 315 0.93 -30.50 -11.96
C GLY A 315 1.03 -31.23 -13.29
N GLU A 316 1.65 -32.42 -13.25
CA GLU A 316 1.50 -33.51 -14.23
C GLU A 316 1.84 -33.18 -15.70
N ASN A 317 3.11 -33.44 -16.04
CA ASN A 317 3.50 -33.89 -17.38
C ASN A 317 4.69 -34.88 -17.28
N GLU A 318 4.58 -35.85 -16.37
CA GLU A 318 5.28 -37.13 -16.55
C GLU A 318 4.56 -37.89 -17.66
N VAL A 319 4.95 -37.60 -18.91
CA VAL A 319 4.51 -38.39 -20.06
C VAL A 319 5.17 -39.77 -19.96
N PRO A 320 4.42 -40.88 -19.94
CA PRO A 320 5.02 -42.21 -19.92
C PRO A 320 5.88 -42.44 -21.17
N GLU A 321 7.08 -43.00 -20.99
CA GLU A 321 7.94 -43.35 -22.12
C GLU A 321 7.28 -44.44 -22.98
N GLY A 322 6.92 -44.08 -24.20
CA GLY A 322 6.43 -44.98 -25.25
C GLY A 322 7.46 -45.08 -26.38
N GLU A 323 7.67 -46.31 -26.87
CA GLU A 323 8.78 -46.63 -27.78
C GLU A 323 8.69 -46.00 -29.19
N PRO A 324 9.83 -45.80 -29.89
CA PRO A 324 9.89 -45.01 -31.11
C PRO A 324 9.47 -45.79 -32.38
N SER A 325 9.15 -45.04 -33.44
CA SER A 325 8.99 -45.56 -34.81
C SER A 325 9.64 -44.61 -35.84
N GLU A 326 10.03 -45.16 -36.99
CA GLU A 326 11.10 -44.64 -37.87
C GLU A 326 10.66 -43.59 -38.93
N PRO A 327 11.61 -42.83 -39.53
CA PRO A 327 11.34 -41.69 -40.41
C PRO A 327 11.41 -42.03 -41.92
N PRO A 328 11.11 -41.04 -42.78
CA PRO A 328 11.73 -40.95 -44.11
C PRO A 328 12.43 -39.61 -44.40
N SER A 329 13.41 -39.67 -45.31
CA SER A 329 14.18 -38.57 -45.92
C SER A 329 14.23 -38.82 -47.46
N PRO A 330 14.96 -38.09 -48.34
CA PRO A 330 15.66 -36.80 -48.22
C PRO A 330 15.31 -35.81 -49.38
N VAL A 331 16.16 -34.80 -49.63
CA VAL A 331 16.07 -33.75 -50.68
C VAL A 331 16.88 -34.12 -51.95
N PRO A 332 16.56 -33.59 -53.15
CA PRO A 332 17.61 -33.04 -54.03
C PRO A 332 17.28 -31.66 -54.71
N PRO A 333 18.27 -30.95 -55.32
CA PRO A 333 18.21 -29.52 -55.70
C PRO A 333 18.57 -29.28 -57.21
N PRO A 334 19.36 -28.25 -57.64
CA PRO A 334 19.15 -26.79 -57.68
C PRO A 334 19.31 -26.14 -59.09
N GLN A 335 18.86 -24.87 -59.22
CA GLN A 335 19.40 -23.80 -60.11
C GLN A 335 19.22 -22.43 -59.35
N GLN A 336 19.94 -21.30 -59.51
CA GLN A 336 20.80 -20.67 -60.54
C GLN A 336 20.05 -20.07 -61.76
N GLU A 337 20.39 -18.88 -62.31
CA GLU A 337 21.53 -17.93 -62.16
C GLU A 337 21.06 -16.45 -62.03
N ASP A 338 21.97 -15.57 -61.60
CA ASP A 338 22.23 -14.10 -61.84
C ASP A 338 21.16 -13.11 -62.43
N ASP A 339 21.28 -11.77 -62.36
CA ASP A 339 22.43 -10.82 -62.27
C ASP A 339 22.03 -9.48 -61.56
N GLY A 340 23.01 -8.74 -60.99
CA GLY A 340 23.04 -7.26 -60.81
C GLY A 340 22.05 -6.53 -59.84
N GLU A 341 22.33 -5.33 -59.28
CA GLU A 341 23.54 -4.48 -59.23
C GLU A 341 23.63 -3.64 -57.92
N ASP A 342 24.86 -3.36 -57.49
CA ASP A 342 25.42 -2.19 -56.76
C ASP A 342 24.70 -1.51 -55.55
N SER A 343 25.34 -1.56 -54.36
CA SER A 343 25.91 -0.38 -53.65
C SER A 343 26.28 -0.68 -52.17
N GLY A 344 27.48 -0.24 -51.73
CA GLY A 344 27.96 -0.35 -50.33
C GLY A 344 27.65 0.90 -49.47
N TRP A 345 28.36 1.24 -48.39
CA TRP A 345 29.72 0.87 -47.91
C TRP A 345 29.72 0.56 -46.38
N GLU A 346 30.90 0.24 -45.81
CA GLU A 346 31.14 -0.19 -44.42
C GLU A 346 31.43 0.95 -43.39
N SER A 347 31.52 0.57 -42.10
CA SER A 347 32.38 1.18 -41.05
C SER A 347 32.03 2.60 -40.51
N ASP A 348 32.45 3.04 -39.30
CA ASP A 348 33.09 2.37 -38.16
C ASP A 348 32.74 3.04 -36.79
N SER A 349 33.41 2.58 -35.73
CA SER A 349 33.62 3.18 -34.40
C SER A 349 34.30 4.59 -34.43
N SER A 350 34.53 5.36 -33.35
CA SER A 350 34.81 5.02 -31.95
C SER A 350 34.71 6.21 -30.94
N VAL A 351 35.30 6.03 -29.76
CA VAL A 351 35.26 6.75 -28.46
C VAL A 351 35.73 8.23 -28.39
N ALA A 352 35.38 8.91 -27.27
CA ALA A 352 36.14 10.03 -26.67
C ALA A 352 35.94 10.09 -25.13
N SER A 353 36.81 10.77 -24.37
CA SER A 353 36.75 10.83 -22.89
C SER A 353 37.26 12.15 -22.28
N CYS A 354 36.74 12.49 -21.09
CA CYS A 354 37.28 13.27 -19.94
C CYS A 354 38.45 14.27 -20.15
N PRO A 355 38.42 15.47 -19.50
CA PRO A 355 38.59 15.56 -18.03
C PRO A 355 37.83 16.74 -17.35
N ALA A 356 38.22 17.11 -16.11
CA ALA A 356 37.56 18.12 -15.28
C ALA A 356 38.53 19.11 -14.60
N THR A 357 38.07 20.34 -14.37
CA THR A 357 38.68 21.38 -13.49
C THR A 357 37.63 22.39 -13.01
N LEU A 358 37.93 23.16 -11.97
CA LEU A 358 37.00 24.15 -11.37
C LEU A 358 37.03 25.51 -12.09
N SER A 359 35.87 26.15 -12.18
CA SER A 359 35.75 27.61 -12.06
C SER A 359 34.33 28.01 -11.61
N THR A 360 34.23 28.94 -10.65
CA THR A 360 32.97 29.59 -10.26
C THR A 360 32.62 30.73 -11.19
N GLU A 361 31.41 30.75 -11.74
CA GLU A 361 30.82 31.99 -12.29
C GLU A 361 29.28 31.96 -12.23
N GLU A 362 28.66 33.13 -11.99
CA GLU A 362 27.22 33.27 -11.74
C GLU A 362 26.39 33.30 -13.03
N ARG A 363 25.90 32.14 -13.50
CA ARG A 363 24.94 32.13 -14.62
C ARG A 363 23.50 32.31 -14.15
N ARG A 364 23.00 33.54 -14.33
CA ARG A 364 21.62 33.98 -14.04
C ARG A 364 20.57 32.99 -14.55
N ARG A 365 19.59 32.65 -13.70
CA ARG A 365 18.41 31.85 -14.10
C ARG A 365 17.57 32.64 -15.12
N PRO A 366 17.11 32.03 -16.22
CA PRO A 366 16.04 32.60 -17.02
C PRO A 366 14.75 32.72 -16.19
N ALA A 367 14.10 33.87 -16.20
CA ALA A 367 12.76 34.00 -15.67
C ALA A 367 11.75 33.49 -16.72
N GLY A 368 10.88 32.54 -16.34
CA GLY A 368 9.73 32.15 -17.16
C GLY A 368 9.37 30.66 -17.22
N SER A 369 10.22 29.73 -16.77
CA SER A 369 9.87 28.30 -16.77
C SER A 369 8.95 27.94 -15.58
N LEU A 370 7.65 27.87 -15.85
CA LEU A 370 6.71 27.22 -14.94
C LEU A 370 7.07 25.73 -14.81
N THR A 371 7.27 25.26 -13.57
CA THR A 371 7.54 23.84 -13.29
C THR A 371 6.33 22.99 -13.65
N ARG A 372 6.52 21.87 -14.37
CA ARG A 372 5.41 21.04 -14.89
C ARG A 372 4.41 20.68 -13.75
N PRO A 373 3.08 20.71 -13.99
CA PRO A 373 2.08 20.41 -12.97
C PRO A 373 2.23 19.00 -12.41
N VAL A 374 1.64 18.75 -11.24
CA VAL A 374 1.51 17.39 -10.70
C VAL A 374 0.60 16.58 -11.63
N SER A 375 1.14 15.51 -12.21
CA SER A 375 0.41 14.57 -13.04
C SER A 375 -0.44 13.62 -12.18
N LEU A 376 -1.73 13.50 -12.49
CA LEU A 376 -2.59 12.47 -11.92
C LEU A 376 -2.27 11.13 -12.57
N ASN A 377 -2.06 10.11 -11.75
CA ASN A 377 -1.93 8.74 -12.22
C ASN A 377 -3.33 8.08 -12.31
N ALA A 378 -3.42 6.92 -12.98
CA ALA A 378 -4.69 6.22 -13.16
C ALA A 378 -5.45 5.91 -11.85
N PHE A 379 -4.74 5.71 -10.73
CA PHE A 379 -5.38 5.41 -9.44
C PHE A 379 -6.05 6.65 -8.84
N ASP A 380 -5.50 7.85 -9.06
CA ASP A 380 -6.15 9.10 -8.68
C ASP A 380 -7.47 9.25 -9.45
N ILE A 381 -7.44 9.08 -10.79
CA ILE A 381 -8.60 9.16 -11.67
C ILE A 381 -9.71 8.20 -11.21
N ILE A 382 -9.37 6.92 -11.00
CA ILE A 382 -10.36 5.90 -10.63
C ILE A 382 -10.89 6.14 -9.19
N SER A 383 -10.14 6.81 -8.31
CA SER A 383 -10.62 7.21 -6.99
C SER A 383 -11.76 8.25 -7.03
N PHE A 384 -11.88 9.00 -8.13
CA PHE A 384 -12.93 9.98 -8.36
C PHE A 384 -14.21 9.38 -9.00
N SER A 385 -14.18 8.11 -9.42
CA SER A 385 -15.36 7.46 -10.02
C SER A 385 -16.50 7.28 -9.01
N LYS A 386 -17.74 7.51 -9.45
CA LYS A 386 -18.95 7.36 -8.60
C LYS A 386 -19.05 5.97 -7.95
N GLY A 387 -18.66 4.91 -8.65
CA GLY A 387 -18.65 3.52 -8.12
C GLY A 387 -17.56 3.25 -7.07
N PHE A 388 -16.55 4.12 -6.95
CA PHE A 388 -15.50 4.04 -5.94
C PHE A 388 -15.54 5.19 -4.94
N ASN A 389 -16.61 6.00 -4.94
CA ASN A 389 -16.67 7.25 -4.17
C ASN A 389 -16.80 7.00 -2.65
N LEU A 390 -15.67 7.10 -1.95
CA LEU A 390 -15.60 6.94 -0.49
C LEU A 390 -16.03 8.20 0.29
N SER A 391 -16.69 9.19 -0.33
CA SER A 391 -17.24 10.36 0.38
C SER A 391 -18.39 9.99 1.32
N GLY A 392 -19.16 8.94 1.03
CA GLY A 392 -20.17 8.42 1.97
C GLY A 392 -19.60 7.79 3.24
N LEU A 393 -18.28 7.52 3.28
CA LEU A 393 -17.64 6.83 4.40
C LEU A 393 -17.34 7.77 5.59
N PHE A 394 -17.14 9.06 5.32
CA PHE A 394 -16.91 10.12 6.32
C PHE A 394 -17.82 11.29 5.93
N GLU A 395 -18.70 11.76 6.82
CA GLU A 395 -19.86 12.60 6.47
C GLU A 395 -19.50 14.05 6.07
N GLU A 396 -18.86 14.20 4.90
CA GLU A 396 -18.49 15.49 4.27
C GLU A 396 -19.11 15.62 2.88
N LYS A 397 -20.44 15.72 2.81
CA LYS A 397 -21.10 16.19 1.58
C LYS A 397 -20.85 17.69 1.41
N GLY A 398 -20.34 18.12 0.25
CA GLY A 398 -20.42 19.52 -0.19
C GLY A 398 -19.25 20.45 0.14
N ASN A 399 -18.02 19.94 0.33
CA ASN A 399 -16.81 20.76 0.51
C ASN A 399 -15.91 20.81 -0.75
N GLU A 400 -16.26 20.12 -1.84
CA GLU A 400 -15.44 20.00 -3.06
C GLU A 400 -16.28 19.88 -4.34
N VAL A 401 -15.79 20.48 -5.43
CA VAL A 401 -16.29 20.38 -6.81
C VAL A 401 -15.11 20.05 -7.72
N ARG A 402 -15.28 19.09 -8.66
CA ARG A 402 -14.27 18.72 -9.66
C ARG A 402 -14.85 18.71 -11.07
N PHE A 403 -14.06 19.10 -12.05
CA PHE A 403 -14.38 18.96 -13.48
C PHE A 403 -13.10 18.74 -14.32
N VAL A 404 -13.28 18.27 -15.56
CA VAL A 404 -12.20 18.02 -16.53
C VAL A 404 -12.25 19.11 -17.61
N SER A 405 -11.10 19.53 -18.12
CA SER A 405 -10.98 20.48 -19.22
C SER A 405 -9.90 20.06 -20.22
N ALA A 406 -10.09 20.41 -21.50
CA ALA A 406 -9.08 20.34 -22.54
C ALA A 406 -8.45 21.71 -22.87
N HIS A 407 -8.81 22.76 -22.13
CA HIS A 407 -8.33 24.12 -22.39
C HIS A 407 -6.96 24.39 -21.75
N PRO A 408 -6.15 25.30 -22.31
CA PRO A 408 -4.88 25.71 -21.72
C PRO A 408 -5.04 26.17 -20.26
N MET A 409 -4.15 25.71 -19.37
CA MET A 409 -4.27 26.00 -17.93
C MET A 409 -4.33 27.50 -17.61
N GLN A 410 -3.65 28.35 -18.41
CA GLN A 410 -3.72 29.80 -18.22
C GLN A 410 -5.12 30.38 -18.48
N THR A 411 -5.87 29.84 -19.45
CA THR A 411 -7.27 30.22 -19.70
C THR A 411 -8.16 29.86 -18.50
N ILE A 412 -7.95 28.68 -17.92
CA ILE A 412 -8.70 28.19 -16.75
C ILE A 412 -8.40 29.06 -15.51
N ILE A 413 -7.13 29.36 -15.25
CA ILE A 413 -6.71 30.24 -14.15
C ILE A 413 -7.30 31.64 -14.32
N THR A 414 -7.20 32.24 -15.51
CA THR A 414 -7.77 33.56 -15.78
C THR A 414 -9.30 33.56 -15.60
N LYS A 415 -10.00 32.49 -15.97
CA LYS A 415 -11.46 32.39 -15.76
C LYS A 415 -11.85 32.24 -14.28
N LEU A 416 -11.06 31.51 -13.48
CA LEU A 416 -11.23 31.46 -12.02
C LEU A 416 -10.98 32.84 -11.38
N GLU A 417 -9.99 33.59 -11.87
CA GLU A 417 -9.73 34.97 -11.43
C GLU A 417 -10.86 35.94 -11.80
N GLU A 418 -11.49 35.80 -12.99
CA GLU A 418 -12.67 36.58 -13.38
C GLU A 418 -13.85 36.32 -12.43
N ILE A 419 -14.21 35.05 -12.20
CA ILE A 419 -15.33 34.66 -11.32
C ILE A 419 -15.15 35.21 -9.91
N ALA A 420 -13.92 35.17 -9.37
CA ALA A 420 -13.62 35.74 -8.06
C ALA A 420 -13.75 37.27 -8.02
N LYS A 421 -13.32 37.98 -9.08
CA LYS A 421 -13.41 39.46 -9.17
C LYS A 421 -14.85 39.95 -9.15
N VAL A 422 -15.78 39.24 -9.81
CA VAL A 422 -17.22 39.61 -9.88
C VAL A 422 -17.86 39.81 -8.50
N LYS A 423 -17.43 39.06 -7.49
CA LYS A 423 -17.97 39.10 -6.11
C LYS A 423 -17.06 39.79 -5.10
N ARG A 424 -16.01 40.51 -5.55
CA ARG A 424 -15.00 41.16 -4.69
C ARG A 424 -14.26 40.18 -3.76
N PHE A 425 -14.02 38.93 -4.18
CA PHE A 425 -13.04 38.09 -3.49
C PHE A 425 -11.62 38.60 -3.78
N SER A 426 -10.74 38.49 -2.78
CA SER A 426 -9.30 38.60 -3.01
C SER A 426 -8.78 37.30 -3.63
N VAL A 427 -7.78 37.40 -4.51
CA VAL A 427 -7.20 36.24 -5.19
C VAL A 427 -5.69 36.23 -5.03
N ARG A 428 -5.15 35.09 -4.61
CA ARG A 428 -3.70 34.82 -4.57
C ARG A 428 -3.39 33.61 -5.44
N ARG A 429 -2.70 33.86 -6.56
CA ARG A 429 -2.13 32.80 -7.40
C ARG A 429 -0.77 32.39 -6.87
N LYS A 430 -0.50 31.10 -6.78
CA LYS A 430 0.84 30.54 -6.61
C LYS A 430 0.94 29.26 -7.45
N ASP A 431 1.85 29.26 -8.42
CA ASP A 431 2.09 28.13 -9.33
C ASP A 431 0.78 27.66 -10.00
N TRP A 432 0.38 26.40 -9.79
CA TRP A 432 -0.85 25.78 -10.29
C TRP A 432 -2.06 25.87 -9.34
N ARG A 433 -1.96 26.69 -8.29
CA ARG A 433 -2.97 26.88 -7.25
C ARG A 433 -3.48 28.32 -7.25
N VAL A 434 -4.81 28.46 -7.21
CA VAL A 434 -5.50 29.74 -7.02
C VAL A 434 -6.20 29.70 -5.66
N SER A 435 -5.87 30.62 -4.77
CA SER A 435 -6.58 30.82 -3.50
C SER A 435 -7.52 32.00 -3.65
N ILE A 436 -8.81 31.79 -3.39
CA ILE A 436 -9.88 32.78 -3.46
C ILE A 436 -10.37 33.00 -2.02
N GLU A 437 -10.36 34.23 -1.52
CA GLU A 437 -10.68 34.54 -0.12
C GLU A 437 -11.64 35.73 -0.02
N GLY A 438 -12.75 35.51 0.69
CA GLY A 438 -13.89 36.42 0.76
C GLY A 438 -13.61 37.70 1.54
N THR A 439 -14.34 38.76 1.19
CA THR A 439 -14.26 40.07 1.86
C THR A 439 -15.42 40.32 2.82
N ARG A 440 -16.18 39.27 3.16
CA ARG A 440 -17.28 39.28 4.13
C ARG A 440 -16.96 38.26 5.22
N GLU A 441 -17.15 38.65 6.47
CA GLU A 441 -16.93 37.79 7.63
C GLU A 441 -18.26 37.16 8.07
N SER A 442 -18.30 35.84 8.13
CA SER A 442 -19.44 35.07 8.64
C SER A 442 -19.22 34.70 10.12
N GLN A 443 -20.25 34.14 10.77
CA GLN A 443 -20.09 33.51 12.10
C GLN A 443 -19.07 32.34 12.13
N LYS A 444 -18.59 31.88 10.98
CA LYS A 444 -17.55 30.84 10.83
C LYS A 444 -16.27 31.39 10.17
N GLY A 445 -16.08 32.72 10.19
CA GLY A 445 -14.95 33.44 9.57
C GLY A 445 -15.15 33.71 8.08
N LEU A 446 -14.07 34.17 7.41
CA LEU A 446 -14.05 34.44 5.97
C LEU A 446 -14.09 33.14 5.14
N LEU A 447 -14.94 33.10 4.12
CA LEU A 447 -14.94 32.01 3.13
C LEU A 447 -13.61 31.99 2.37
N THR A 448 -12.86 30.90 2.53
CA THR A 448 -11.62 30.64 1.78
C THR A 448 -11.80 29.40 0.91
N ILE A 449 -11.48 29.51 -0.37
CA ILE A 449 -11.59 28.47 -1.38
C ILE A 449 -10.21 28.27 -2.02
N GLY A 450 -9.79 27.02 -2.21
CA GLY A 450 -8.60 26.68 -2.99
C GLY A 450 -9.01 25.94 -4.27
N ALA A 451 -8.58 26.47 -5.42
CA ALA A 451 -8.60 25.76 -6.70
C ALA A 451 -7.19 25.24 -7.02
N GLU A 452 -7.09 23.97 -7.43
CA GLU A 452 -5.84 23.29 -7.78
C GLU A 452 -6.03 22.57 -9.12
N ILE A 453 -5.08 22.77 -10.05
CA ILE A 453 -5.13 22.19 -11.40
C ILE A 453 -4.04 21.13 -11.53
N PHE A 454 -4.41 19.96 -12.06
CA PHE A 454 -3.52 18.81 -12.25
C PHE A 454 -3.47 18.38 -13.71
N GLU A 455 -2.32 17.88 -14.16
CA GLU A 455 -2.16 17.36 -15.53
C GLU A 455 -2.72 15.93 -15.61
N LEU A 456 -3.55 15.65 -16.61
CA LEU A 456 -4.10 14.31 -16.87
C LEU A 456 -3.41 13.67 -18.09
N THR A 457 -3.24 14.48 -19.14
CA THR A 457 -2.42 14.23 -20.33
C THR A 457 -1.91 15.60 -20.83
N PRO A 458 -1.01 15.68 -21.83
CA PRO A 458 -0.58 16.95 -22.40
C PRO A 458 -1.71 17.84 -22.96
N SER A 459 -2.92 17.29 -23.18
CA SER A 459 -4.09 18.00 -23.70
C SER A 459 -5.33 17.93 -22.79
N LEU A 460 -5.22 17.36 -21.57
CA LEU A 460 -6.33 17.26 -20.62
C LEU A 460 -5.88 17.56 -19.20
N VAL A 461 -6.71 18.28 -18.45
CA VAL A 461 -6.43 18.71 -17.07
C VAL A 461 -7.64 18.49 -16.18
N VAL A 462 -7.40 18.23 -14.90
CA VAL A 462 -8.45 18.13 -13.87
C VAL A 462 -8.36 19.37 -12.98
N VAL A 463 -9.51 20.02 -12.75
CA VAL A 463 -9.63 21.15 -11.84
C VAL A 463 -10.39 20.71 -10.60
N GLU A 464 -9.79 20.89 -9.44
CA GLU A 464 -10.41 20.66 -8.13
C GLU A 464 -10.59 22.00 -7.41
N VAL A 465 -11.81 22.34 -7.05
CA VAL A 465 -12.16 23.53 -6.27
C VAL A 465 -12.76 23.09 -4.95
N LYS A 466 -12.14 23.44 -3.82
CA LYS A 466 -12.51 22.95 -2.48
C LYS A 466 -12.50 24.05 -1.44
N LYS A 467 -13.42 23.98 -0.48
CA LYS A 467 -13.43 24.89 0.67
C LYS A 467 -12.22 24.64 1.57
N LYS A 468 -11.64 25.71 2.11
CA LYS A 468 -10.53 25.72 3.06
C LYS A 468 -10.93 26.28 4.43
N ALA A 469 -11.78 27.30 4.47
CA ALA A 469 -12.32 27.94 5.67
C ALA A 469 -13.66 28.63 5.38
N GLY A 470 -14.36 29.11 6.43
CA GLY A 470 -15.63 29.83 6.34
C GLY A 470 -16.86 28.93 6.24
N ASP A 471 -18.02 29.53 5.95
CA ASP A 471 -19.30 28.83 5.95
C ASP A 471 -19.44 27.81 4.80
N LYS A 472 -20.40 26.87 4.91
CA LYS A 472 -20.63 25.81 3.93
C LYS A 472 -21.74 26.17 2.94
N GLU A 473 -22.79 26.85 3.38
CA GLU A 473 -23.91 27.28 2.53
C GLU A 473 -23.44 28.39 1.58
N GLU A 474 -22.58 29.30 2.06
CA GLU A 474 -21.92 30.33 1.23
C GLU A 474 -21.01 29.71 0.13
N TYR A 475 -20.36 28.58 0.44
CA TYR A 475 -19.54 27.83 -0.52
C TYR A 475 -20.39 27.06 -1.54
N GLU A 476 -21.48 26.42 -1.11
CA GLU A 476 -22.41 25.74 -2.01
C GLU A 476 -23.13 26.77 -2.92
N GLU A 477 -23.51 27.95 -2.40
CA GLU A 477 -24.04 29.05 -3.21
C GLU A 477 -23.04 29.55 -4.27
N PHE A 478 -21.78 29.80 -3.89
CA PHE A 478 -20.71 30.16 -4.84
C PHE A 478 -20.53 29.09 -5.93
N CYS A 479 -20.59 27.81 -5.55
CA CYS A 479 -20.42 26.71 -6.48
C CYS A 479 -21.57 26.60 -7.49
N GLU A 480 -22.82 26.71 -7.04
CA GLU A 480 -23.99 26.59 -7.90
C GLU A 480 -24.22 27.83 -8.78
N LYS A 481 -24.09 29.05 -8.22
CA LYS A 481 -24.47 30.30 -8.91
C LYS A 481 -23.36 30.93 -9.75
N GLU A 482 -22.10 30.73 -9.38
CA GLU A 482 -20.96 31.46 -9.98
C GLU A 482 -19.98 30.52 -10.66
N LEU A 483 -19.52 29.49 -9.96
CA LEU A 483 -18.49 28.57 -10.47
C LEU A 483 -19.01 27.70 -11.61
N LYS A 484 -20.13 26.98 -11.43
CA LYS A 484 -20.67 26.10 -12.47
C LYS A 484 -21.02 26.86 -13.77
N PRO A 485 -21.77 27.98 -13.75
CA PRO A 485 -22.06 28.72 -14.98
C PRO A 485 -20.80 29.35 -15.59
N GLY A 486 -19.94 29.97 -14.77
CA GLY A 486 -18.72 30.64 -15.24
C GLY A 486 -17.68 29.71 -15.85
N MET A 487 -17.70 28.42 -15.49
CA MET A 487 -16.78 27.39 -16.00
C MET A 487 -17.39 26.51 -17.10
N GLN A 488 -18.70 26.63 -17.40
CA GLN A 488 -19.45 25.67 -18.24
C GLN A 488 -18.81 25.43 -19.61
N HIS A 489 -18.41 26.49 -20.32
CA HIS A 489 -17.76 26.39 -21.64
C HIS A 489 -16.35 25.78 -21.60
N LEU A 490 -15.74 25.65 -20.42
CA LEU A 490 -14.43 25.04 -20.23
C LEU A 490 -14.52 23.57 -19.78
N VAL A 491 -15.71 23.05 -19.45
CA VAL A 491 -15.90 21.64 -19.09
C VAL A 491 -15.84 20.76 -20.35
N HIS A 492 -14.99 19.73 -20.31
CA HIS A 492 -14.91 18.74 -21.39
C HIS A 492 -16.04 17.71 -21.29
N HIS A 493 -17.03 17.81 -22.18
CA HIS A 493 -18.09 16.81 -22.33
C HIS A 493 -17.68 15.74 -23.33
N THR A 494 -17.61 14.47 -22.90
CA THR A 494 -17.52 13.33 -23.83
C THR A 494 -18.87 13.12 -24.51
N PRO A 495 -18.93 12.86 -25.83
CA PRO A 495 -20.18 12.49 -26.49
C PRO A 495 -20.75 11.20 -25.87
N SER A 496 -22.07 11.14 -25.73
CA SER A 496 -22.78 9.95 -25.30
C SER A 496 -22.63 8.85 -26.36
N VAL A 497 -22.13 7.69 -25.96
CA VAL A 497 -22.23 6.46 -26.78
C VAL A 497 -23.72 6.14 -26.96
N PRO A 498 -24.21 5.92 -28.19
CA PRO A 498 -25.61 5.53 -28.40
C PRO A 498 -25.88 4.14 -27.83
N ASP A 499 -27.09 3.92 -27.32
CA ASP A 499 -27.48 2.65 -26.72
C ASP A 499 -27.38 1.50 -27.73
N ILE A 500 -26.69 0.43 -27.35
CA ILE A 500 -26.65 -0.82 -28.10
C ILE A 500 -27.96 -1.58 -27.79
N PRO A 501 -28.75 -1.98 -28.80
CA PRO A 501 -29.94 -2.79 -28.57
C PRO A 501 -29.61 -4.10 -27.86
N SER A 502 -30.43 -4.47 -26.87
CA SER A 502 -30.34 -5.77 -26.22
C SER A 502 -31.07 -6.82 -27.04
N ASP A 503 -30.37 -7.44 -27.99
CA ASP A 503 -30.88 -8.62 -28.70
C ASP A 503 -31.26 -9.70 -27.68
N SER A 504 -32.50 -10.18 -27.77
CA SER A 504 -33.09 -11.12 -26.82
C SER A 504 -34.18 -11.98 -27.48
N GLU A 505 -33.73 -13.06 -28.11
CA GLU A 505 -34.50 -14.28 -28.45
C GLU A 505 -33.67 -15.52 -28.06
#